data_AF-A0A397G3Z8-F1
#
_entry.id   AF-A0A397G3Z8-F1
#
_cell.length_a   1.000
_cell.length_b   1.000
_cell.length_c   1.000
_cell.angle_alpha   90.00
_cell.angle_beta   90.00
_cell.angle_gamma   90.00
#
_symmetry.space_group_name_H-M   'P 1'
#
loop_
_entity.id
_entity.type
_entity.pdbx_description
1 polymer ?
#
loop_
_entity_poly.entity_id
_entity_poly.type
_entity_poly.pdbx_seq_one_letter_code
_entity_poly.pdbx_strand_id
1 'polypeptide(L)'
;MWYAYRMDIEAFGKRPDMIAPDCLGTVPDGTCYFDEFVDYLQRDGKHLDAGQKTSAGKYFWPDAVVMAKELGTLKSNGADFVPNQDPQKIFKAGTFTNPNPRLSDILELITDRIQAARVKLGDDALSDGLFEARTAMTGVHEARLADNGQGLIDTINDYLRDVKGSSTTVETKTPTALDGSTYLDVDVDKTKAKDPAFAGHWADFQQWLGQQKRTNKTKLGQVRMHWDAAQGVQQVEARVYGASSC
;
A
#
# COMPACT_ATOMS: atom_id res chain seq x y z
N MET A 1 6.34 -4.43 2.20
CA MET A 1 6.34 -5.84 2.69
C MET A 1 7.75 -6.32 2.99
N TRP A 2 8.67 -6.29 2.01
CA TRP A 2 10.08 -6.68 2.19
C TRP A 2 10.77 -6.05 3.41
N TYR A 3 10.67 -4.73 3.56
CA TYR A 3 11.34 -4.04 4.69
C TYR A 3 10.85 -4.53 6.04
N ALA A 4 9.53 -4.76 6.19
CA ALA A 4 8.97 -5.35 7.39
C ALA A 4 9.45 -6.78 7.63
N TYR A 5 9.53 -7.60 6.57
CA TYR A 5 10.10 -8.95 6.64
C TYR A 5 11.53 -8.95 7.17
N ARG A 6 12.40 -8.07 6.65
CA ARG A 6 13.78 -7.95 7.11
C ARG A 6 13.89 -7.42 8.53
N MET A 7 13.11 -6.40 8.91
CA MET A 7 13.09 -5.91 10.29
C MET A 7 12.60 -6.98 11.27
N ASP A 8 11.63 -7.80 10.86
CA ASP A 8 11.08 -8.87 11.68
C ASP A 8 12.09 -10.01 11.92
N ILE A 9 12.89 -10.33 10.90
CA ILE A 9 14.00 -11.29 11.02
C ILE A 9 15.14 -10.72 11.85
N GLU A 10 15.48 -9.45 11.69
CA GLU A 10 16.54 -8.82 12.48
C GLU A 10 16.20 -8.77 13.97
N ALA A 11 14.94 -8.47 14.30
CA ALA A 11 14.49 -8.37 15.68
C ALA A 11 14.37 -9.71 16.42
N PHE A 12 13.97 -10.77 15.73
CA PHE A 12 13.56 -12.02 16.38
C PHE A 12 14.11 -13.29 15.73
N GLY A 13 14.83 -13.18 14.62
CA GLY A 13 15.30 -14.30 13.83
C GLY A 13 14.20 -15.03 13.07
N LYS A 14 14.60 -16.08 12.35
CA LYS A 14 13.71 -16.98 11.62
C LYS A 14 12.81 -17.75 12.58
N ARG A 15 11.49 -17.68 12.36
CA ARG A 15 10.49 -18.35 13.21
C ARG A 15 9.19 -18.65 12.45
N PRO A 16 8.35 -19.60 12.90
CA PRO A 16 7.16 -20.02 12.16
C PRO A 16 6.05 -18.96 12.03
N ASP A 17 6.08 -17.90 12.84
CA ASP A 17 5.09 -16.82 12.82
C ASP A 17 5.63 -15.52 12.19
N MET A 18 6.83 -15.53 11.61
CA MET A 18 7.36 -14.37 10.90
C MET A 18 6.57 -14.06 9.62
N ILE A 19 6.79 -12.88 9.05
CA ILE A 19 6.32 -12.59 7.68
C ILE A 19 6.95 -13.59 6.72
N ALA A 20 6.20 -14.14 5.78
CA ALA A 20 6.66 -15.11 4.78
C ALA A 20 7.46 -16.28 5.40
N PRO A 21 6.84 -17.05 6.32
CA PRO A 21 7.56 -18.04 7.14
C PRO A 21 8.17 -19.17 6.31
N ASP A 22 7.59 -19.48 5.15
CA ASP A 22 8.05 -20.51 4.23
C ASP A 22 8.89 -19.96 3.06
N CYS A 23 9.33 -18.69 3.14
CA CYS A 23 10.31 -18.15 2.21
C CYS A 23 11.71 -18.70 2.56
N LEU A 24 12.03 -19.86 1.99
CA LEU A 24 13.29 -20.56 2.18
C LEU A 24 14.30 -20.14 1.10
N GLY A 25 15.03 -19.07 1.37
CA GLY A 25 15.99 -18.50 0.41
C GLY A 25 17.45 -18.79 0.70
N THR A 26 18.33 -18.01 0.07
CA THR A 26 19.79 -18.24 0.08
C THR A 26 20.57 -17.33 1.05
N VAL A 27 19.87 -16.59 1.91
CA VAL A 27 20.53 -15.87 3.02
C VAL A 27 21.12 -16.89 3.99
N PRO A 28 22.30 -16.64 4.61
CA PRO A 28 22.93 -17.60 5.53
C PRO A 28 22.07 -18.04 6.72
N ASP A 29 21.08 -17.25 7.14
CA ASP A 29 20.10 -17.58 8.18
C ASP A 29 18.93 -18.46 7.67
N GLY A 30 18.96 -18.85 6.38
CA GLY A 30 17.94 -19.64 5.71
C GLY A 30 16.67 -18.86 5.36
N THR A 31 16.77 -17.53 5.26
CA THR A 31 15.70 -16.61 4.81
C THR A 31 15.96 -16.13 3.38
N CYS A 32 15.08 -15.28 2.84
CA CYS A 32 15.13 -14.80 1.46
C CYS A 32 15.87 -13.47 1.29
N TYR A 33 16.61 -13.35 0.18
CA TYR A 33 16.98 -12.06 -0.40
C TYR A 33 15.77 -11.41 -1.11
N PHE A 34 15.90 -10.14 -1.50
CA PHE A 34 14.79 -9.34 -2.03
C PHE A 34 14.10 -10.01 -3.21
N ASP A 35 14.86 -10.42 -4.23
CA ASP A 35 14.30 -11.04 -5.44
C ASP A 35 13.61 -12.37 -5.13
N GLU A 36 14.20 -13.17 -4.22
CA GLU A 36 13.62 -14.44 -3.77
C GLU A 36 12.31 -14.22 -3.02
N PHE A 37 12.23 -13.17 -2.21
CA PHE A 37 11.02 -12.78 -1.49
C PHE A 37 9.93 -12.30 -2.45
N VAL A 38 10.27 -11.45 -3.43
CA VAL A 38 9.33 -10.96 -4.44
C VAL A 38 8.74 -12.12 -5.25
N ASP A 39 9.60 -13.05 -5.68
CA ASP A 39 9.16 -14.23 -6.45
C ASP A 39 8.34 -15.21 -5.60
N TYR A 40 8.78 -15.49 -4.37
CA TYR A 40 8.07 -16.37 -3.43
C TYR A 40 6.63 -15.92 -3.19
N LEU A 41 6.40 -14.61 -3.02
CA LEU A 41 5.07 -14.08 -2.76
C LEU A 41 4.13 -14.20 -3.96
N GLN A 42 4.59 -14.49 -5.16
CA GLN A 42 3.72 -14.58 -6.32
C GLN A 42 2.77 -15.78 -6.23
N ARG A 43 1.56 -15.61 -6.77
CA ARG A 43 0.66 -16.73 -7.06
C ARG A 43 1.30 -17.66 -8.09
N ASP A 44 0.90 -18.92 -8.04
CA ASP A 44 1.43 -19.95 -8.93
C ASP A 44 1.27 -19.55 -10.41
N GLY A 45 2.36 -19.71 -11.17
CA GLY A 45 2.43 -19.30 -12.58
C GLY A 45 2.56 -17.80 -12.80
N LYS A 46 2.80 -16.98 -11.77
CA LYS A 46 3.06 -15.53 -11.86
C LYS A 46 4.48 -15.13 -11.40
N HIS A 47 5.36 -16.12 -11.34
CA HIS A 47 6.78 -15.96 -11.03
C HIS A 47 7.51 -15.11 -12.06
N LEU A 48 8.64 -14.55 -11.65
CA LEU A 48 9.57 -13.87 -12.55
C LEU A 48 10.13 -14.86 -13.58
N ASP A 49 10.40 -14.37 -14.79
CA ASP A 49 11.08 -15.17 -15.80
C ASP A 49 12.49 -15.57 -15.33
N ALA A 50 12.93 -16.77 -15.72
CA ALA A 50 14.16 -17.36 -15.23
C ALA A 50 15.38 -16.44 -15.45
N GLY A 51 16.16 -16.24 -14.39
CA GLY A 51 17.40 -15.46 -14.43
C GLY A 51 17.22 -13.95 -14.25
N GLN A 52 15.99 -13.44 -14.16
CA GLN A 52 15.72 -12.04 -13.86
C GLN A 52 15.94 -11.71 -12.38
N LYS A 53 16.55 -10.55 -12.12
CA LYS A 53 16.96 -10.08 -10.79
C LYS A 53 16.97 -8.56 -10.77
N THR A 54 16.73 -7.96 -9.62
CA THR A 54 16.97 -6.53 -9.39
C THR A 54 18.42 -6.28 -9.00
N SER A 55 18.77 -5.00 -8.88
CA SER A 55 20.06 -4.56 -8.36
C SER A 55 20.20 -4.76 -6.84
N ALA A 56 19.13 -5.15 -6.12
CA ALA A 56 19.20 -5.38 -4.68
C ALA A 56 20.27 -6.41 -4.32
N GLY A 57 20.35 -7.51 -5.08
CA GLY A 57 21.33 -8.58 -4.85
C GLY A 57 21.29 -9.08 -3.40
N LYS A 58 22.41 -8.87 -2.68
CA LYS A 58 22.54 -9.27 -1.27
C LYS A 58 22.29 -8.14 -0.26
N TYR A 59 21.98 -6.94 -0.74
CA TYR A 59 21.72 -5.80 0.12
C TYR A 59 20.30 -5.88 0.70
N PHE A 60 20.18 -5.74 2.02
CA PHE A 60 18.88 -5.92 2.69
C PHE A 60 17.99 -4.70 2.67
N TRP A 61 18.55 -3.51 2.48
CA TRP A 61 17.84 -2.23 2.57
C TRP A 61 17.88 -1.45 1.24
N PRO A 62 17.54 -2.07 0.10
CA PRO A 62 17.58 -1.35 -1.18
C PRO A 62 16.57 -0.21 -1.18
N ASP A 63 16.84 0.84 -1.96
CA ASP A 63 15.94 1.98 -2.12
C ASP A 63 14.57 1.54 -2.69
N ALA A 64 13.49 1.91 -2.01
CA ALA A 64 12.14 1.48 -2.34
C ALA A 64 11.66 1.97 -3.71
N VAL A 65 12.04 3.18 -4.11
CA VAL A 65 11.62 3.79 -5.37
C VAL A 65 12.39 3.16 -6.53
N VAL A 66 13.71 2.95 -6.36
CA VAL A 66 14.54 2.27 -7.35
C VAL A 66 14.04 0.84 -7.56
N MET A 67 13.79 0.09 -6.49
CA MET A 67 13.30 -1.29 -6.59
C MET A 67 11.92 -1.37 -7.25
N ALA A 68 11.01 -0.45 -6.94
CA ALA A 68 9.70 -0.40 -7.60
C ALA A 68 9.85 -0.18 -9.12
N LYS A 69 10.75 0.72 -9.54
CA LYS A 69 11.04 0.98 -10.96
C LYS A 69 11.66 -0.24 -11.64
N GLU A 70 12.65 -0.87 -11.02
CA GLU A 70 13.29 -2.06 -11.58
C GLU A 70 12.32 -3.24 -11.72
N LEU A 71 11.49 -3.49 -10.70
CA LEU A 71 10.45 -4.52 -10.77
C LEU A 71 9.50 -4.30 -11.96
N GLY A 72 9.17 -3.04 -12.27
CA GLY A 72 8.36 -2.69 -13.45
C GLY A 72 9.02 -2.98 -14.79
N THR A 73 10.34 -3.24 -14.83
CA THR A 73 11.06 -3.64 -16.05
C THR A 73 11.15 -5.16 -16.23
N LEU A 74 10.83 -5.92 -15.19
CA LEU A 74 10.90 -7.38 -15.20
C LEU A 74 9.70 -7.99 -15.95
N LYS A 75 9.78 -9.31 -16.19
CA LYS A 75 8.78 -10.08 -16.92
C LYS A 75 8.31 -11.30 -16.15
N SER A 76 7.06 -11.70 -16.41
CA SER A 76 6.46 -12.96 -15.98
C SER A 76 5.75 -13.61 -17.16
N ASN A 77 6.22 -14.78 -17.58
CA ASN A 77 5.79 -15.50 -18.77
C ASN A 77 5.84 -14.61 -20.04
N GLY A 78 6.92 -13.84 -20.20
CA GLY A 78 7.10 -12.94 -21.35
C GLY A 78 6.23 -11.66 -21.35
N ALA A 79 5.34 -11.48 -20.38
CA ALA A 79 4.58 -10.24 -20.17
C ALA A 79 5.22 -9.38 -19.07
N ASP A 80 4.86 -8.10 -19.00
CA ASP A 80 5.31 -7.22 -17.90
C ASP A 80 4.99 -7.83 -16.55
N PHE A 81 5.98 -7.83 -15.66
CA PHE A 81 5.78 -8.31 -14.30
C PHE A 81 4.80 -7.39 -13.58
N VAL A 82 3.73 -7.97 -13.08
CA VAL A 82 2.77 -7.29 -12.22
C VAL A 82 2.74 -8.06 -10.91
N PRO A 83 3.04 -7.41 -9.77
CA PRO A 83 2.96 -8.06 -8.46
C PRO A 83 1.56 -8.65 -8.24
N ASN A 84 1.46 -9.98 -8.28
CA ASN A 84 0.24 -10.73 -8.04
C ASN A 84 0.46 -11.65 -6.84
N GLN A 85 0.48 -11.01 -5.68
CA GLN A 85 0.86 -11.65 -4.43
C GLN A 85 -0.23 -12.63 -3.96
N ASP A 86 0.19 -13.74 -3.39
CA ASP A 86 -0.64 -14.67 -2.65
C ASP A 86 -0.64 -14.28 -1.16
N PRO A 87 -1.77 -13.78 -0.62
CA PRO A 87 -1.86 -13.38 0.78
C PRO A 87 -1.57 -14.53 1.76
N GLN A 88 -1.82 -15.78 1.37
CA GLN A 88 -1.53 -16.96 2.21
C GLN A 88 -0.03 -17.28 2.29
N LYS A 89 0.80 -16.67 1.44
CA LYS A 89 2.27 -16.74 1.53
C LYS A 89 2.84 -15.62 2.39
N ILE A 90 2.10 -14.54 2.64
CA ILE A 90 2.59 -13.39 3.43
C ILE A 90 2.62 -13.71 4.93
N PHE A 91 1.61 -14.41 5.43
CA PHE A 91 1.52 -14.86 6.82
C PHE A 91 1.10 -16.33 6.84
N LYS A 92 1.32 -17.01 7.97
CA LYS A 92 0.98 -18.43 8.14
C LYS A 92 -0.44 -18.72 7.65
N ALA A 93 -0.60 -19.85 6.94
CA ALA A 93 -1.89 -20.31 6.45
C ALA A 93 -2.97 -20.29 7.54
N GLY A 94 -4.14 -19.75 7.18
CA GLY A 94 -5.26 -19.56 8.11
C GLY A 94 -5.28 -18.21 8.84
N THR A 95 -4.25 -17.36 8.69
CA THR A 95 -4.28 -15.97 9.19
C THR A 95 -5.41 -15.18 8.54
N PHE A 96 -5.55 -15.30 7.21
CA PHE A 96 -6.65 -14.69 6.47
C PHE A 96 -7.73 -15.74 6.20
N THR A 97 -8.92 -15.52 6.76
CA THR A 97 -10.10 -16.37 6.52
C THR A 97 -10.81 -16.03 5.21
N ASN A 98 -10.61 -14.81 4.70
CA ASN A 98 -11.07 -14.40 3.38
C ASN A 98 -10.03 -14.80 2.32
N PRO A 99 -10.44 -15.37 1.16
CA PRO A 99 -9.50 -15.76 0.11
C PRO A 99 -8.81 -14.57 -0.58
N ASN A 100 -9.41 -13.39 -0.48
CA ASN A 100 -8.85 -12.12 -0.95
C ASN A 100 -9.01 -11.08 0.18
N PRO A 101 -8.14 -11.09 1.21
CA PRO A 101 -8.14 -10.10 2.29
C PRO A 101 -7.95 -8.69 1.72
N ARG A 102 -8.38 -7.67 2.46
CA ARG A 102 -8.20 -6.28 2.02
C ARG A 102 -6.73 -5.91 2.17
N LEU A 103 -6.28 -4.97 1.34
CA LEU A 103 -4.93 -4.42 1.44
C LEU A 103 -4.67 -3.84 2.83
N SER A 104 -5.66 -3.14 3.41
CA SER A 104 -5.61 -2.63 4.79
C SER A 104 -5.30 -3.73 5.80
N ASP A 105 -5.99 -4.87 5.72
CA ASP A 105 -5.87 -5.97 6.68
C ASP A 105 -4.46 -6.61 6.60
N ILE A 106 -3.91 -6.71 5.38
CA ILE A 106 -2.53 -7.19 5.18
C ILE A 106 -1.52 -6.19 5.75
N LEU A 107 -1.69 -4.90 5.42
CA LEU A 107 -0.77 -3.84 5.82
C LEU A 107 -0.81 -3.57 7.32
N GLU A 108 -1.94 -3.78 7.98
CA GLU A 108 -2.09 -3.69 9.44
C GLU A 108 -1.21 -4.73 10.14
N LEU A 109 -1.31 -6.00 9.75
CA LEU A 109 -0.46 -7.07 10.31
C LEU A 109 1.03 -6.83 10.04
N ILE A 110 1.36 -6.32 8.85
CA ILE A 110 2.73 -5.92 8.51
C ILE A 110 3.21 -4.82 9.46
N THR A 111 2.35 -3.83 9.73
CA THR A 111 2.67 -2.71 10.61
C THR A 111 2.85 -3.16 12.05
N ASP A 112 2.02 -4.09 12.52
CA ASP A 112 2.17 -4.67 13.85
C ASP A 112 3.55 -5.35 14.01
N ARG A 113 4.05 -6.02 12.97
CA ARG A 113 5.41 -6.59 12.96
C ARG A 113 6.48 -5.53 12.99
N ILE A 114 6.31 -4.42 12.26
CA ILE A 114 7.22 -3.25 12.36
C ILE A 114 7.22 -2.70 13.80
N GLN A 115 6.06 -2.50 14.42
CA GLN A 115 5.98 -1.99 15.80
C GLN A 115 6.64 -2.95 16.80
N ALA A 116 6.42 -4.26 16.65
CA ALA A 116 7.08 -5.25 17.48
C ALA A 116 8.61 -5.19 17.34
N ALA A 117 9.13 -5.03 16.12
CA ALA A 117 10.56 -4.85 15.87
C ALA A 117 11.10 -3.56 16.51
N ARG A 118 10.38 -2.44 16.39
CA ARG A 118 10.72 -1.16 17.04
C ARG A 118 10.80 -1.29 18.56
N VAL A 119 9.85 -1.97 19.19
CA VAL A 119 9.88 -2.23 20.64
C VAL A 119 11.08 -3.10 21.03
N LYS A 120 11.47 -4.05 20.19
CA LYS A 120 12.56 -4.99 20.48
C LYS A 120 13.96 -4.41 20.29
N LEU A 121 14.18 -3.64 19.23
CA LEU A 121 15.51 -3.16 18.81
C LEU A 121 15.70 -1.64 18.97
N GLY A 122 14.61 -0.88 19.01
CA GLY A 122 14.64 0.58 18.95
C GLY A 122 14.71 1.12 17.52
N ASP A 123 14.23 2.36 17.33
CA ASP A 123 14.15 3.00 16.01
C ASP A 123 15.53 3.27 15.40
N ASP A 124 16.55 3.59 16.21
CA ASP A 124 17.90 3.89 15.73
C ASP A 124 18.54 2.68 15.03
N ALA A 125 18.36 1.49 15.62
CA ALA A 125 18.87 0.23 15.06
C ALA A 125 18.16 -0.14 13.75
N LEU A 126 16.91 0.30 13.58
CA LEU A 126 16.06 0.00 12.42
C LEU A 126 15.97 1.16 11.42
N SER A 127 16.82 2.19 11.55
CA SER A 127 16.67 3.47 10.84
C SER A 127 16.50 3.32 9.33
N ASP A 128 17.40 2.60 8.65
CA ASP A 128 17.31 2.33 7.20
C ASP A 128 16.01 1.58 6.84
N GLY A 129 15.70 0.52 7.59
CA GLY A 129 14.50 -0.28 7.34
C GLY A 129 13.20 0.47 7.55
N LEU A 130 13.14 1.34 8.57
CA LEU A 130 12.00 2.21 8.84
C LEU A 130 11.85 3.30 7.78
N PHE A 131 12.97 3.89 7.34
CA PHE A 131 12.97 4.87 6.27
C PHE A 131 12.39 4.27 4.99
N GLU A 132 12.92 3.14 4.53
CA GLU A 132 12.45 2.51 3.29
C GLU A 132 11.03 1.93 3.42
N ALA A 133 10.65 1.42 4.60
CA ALA A 133 9.27 1.00 4.84
C ALA A 133 8.28 2.18 4.72
N ARG A 134 8.65 3.37 5.23
CA ARG A 134 7.84 4.59 5.11
C ARG A 134 7.72 5.01 3.66
N THR A 135 8.85 5.11 2.94
CA THR A 135 8.88 5.45 1.52
C THR A 135 7.99 4.50 0.70
N ALA A 136 8.07 3.20 0.96
CA ALA A 136 7.23 2.22 0.29
C ALA A 136 5.73 2.39 0.61
N MET A 137 5.36 2.70 1.86
CA MET A 137 3.96 2.95 2.23
C MET A 137 3.42 4.22 1.58
N THR A 138 4.19 5.30 1.56
CA THR A 138 3.85 6.54 0.85
C THR A 138 3.61 6.27 -0.63
N GLY A 139 4.51 5.52 -1.29
CA GLY A 139 4.33 5.17 -2.71
C GLY A 139 3.08 4.33 -2.98
N VAL A 140 2.73 3.40 -2.09
CA VAL A 140 1.47 2.63 -2.20
C VAL A 140 0.25 3.54 -2.01
N HIS A 141 0.32 4.50 -1.08
CA HIS A 141 -0.75 5.47 -0.85
C HIS A 141 -0.98 6.32 -2.11
N GLU A 142 0.06 6.91 -2.66
CA GLU A 142 0.01 7.72 -3.88
C GLU A 142 -0.53 6.93 -5.08
N ALA A 143 -0.08 5.67 -5.27
CA ALA A 143 -0.61 4.81 -6.31
C ALA A 143 -2.13 4.57 -6.17
N ARG A 144 -2.64 4.42 -4.93
CA ARG A 144 -4.08 4.26 -4.69
C ARG A 144 -4.88 5.53 -4.92
N LEU A 145 -4.29 6.70 -4.66
CA LEU A 145 -4.89 7.98 -5.03
C LEU A 145 -4.94 8.13 -6.55
N ALA A 146 -3.85 7.81 -7.23
CA ALA A 146 -3.74 7.87 -8.69
C ALA A 146 -4.76 6.96 -9.40
N ASP A 147 -4.94 5.73 -8.92
CA ASP A 147 -5.93 4.77 -9.44
C ASP A 147 -7.37 5.31 -9.43
N ASN A 148 -7.69 6.22 -8.50
CA ASN A 148 -9.06 6.64 -8.20
C ASN A 148 -9.35 8.11 -8.43
N GLY A 149 -8.34 8.93 -8.72
CA GLY A 149 -8.43 10.40 -8.68
C GLY A 149 -9.65 10.97 -9.41
N GLN A 150 -9.75 10.70 -10.72
CA GLN A 150 -10.89 11.19 -11.52
C GLN A 150 -12.23 10.59 -11.07
N GLY A 151 -12.26 9.29 -10.76
CA GLY A 151 -13.48 8.62 -10.31
C GLY A 151 -14.03 9.20 -9.00
N LEU A 152 -13.14 9.53 -8.07
CA LEU A 152 -13.45 10.19 -6.81
C LEU A 152 -13.98 11.61 -7.06
N ILE A 153 -13.28 12.41 -7.87
CA ILE A 153 -13.68 13.79 -8.22
C ILE A 153 -15.09 13.82 -8.82
N ASP A 154 -15.35 12.97 -9.81
CA ASP A 154 -16.67 12.86 -10.42
C ASP A 154 -17.73 12.51 -9.37
N THR A 155 -17.42 11.55 -8.50
CA THR A 155 -18.35 11.07 -7.47
C THR A 155 -18.65 12.13 -6.42
N ILE A 156 -17.68 12.97 -6.07
CA ILE A 156 -17.90 14.11 -5.17
C ILE A 156 -18.76 15.16 -5.86
N ASN A 157 -18.49 15.50 -7.12
CA ASN A 157 -19.29 16.46 -7.86
C ASN A 157 -20.73 15.97 -8.07
N ASP A 158 -20.93 14.69 -8.37
CA ASP A 158 -22.25 14.07 -8.45
C ASP A 158 -22.96 14.11 -7.08
N TYR A 159 -22.25 13.83 -5.98
CA TYR A 159 -22.80 13.94 -4.63
C TYR A 159 -23.22 15.37 -4.27
N LEU A 160 -22.37 16.37 -4.56
CA LEU A 160 -22.68 17.78 -4.31
C LEU A 160 -23.92 18.22 -5.08
N ARG A 161 -24.01 17.84 -6.36
CA ARG A 161 -25.15 18.19 -7.21
C ARG A 161 -26.43 17.47 -6.80
N ASP A 162 -26.39 16.14 -6.71
CA ASP A 162 -27.59 15.30 -6.66
C ASP A 162 -28.07 15.03 -5.23
N VAL A 163 -27.16 15.06 -4.24
CA VAL A 163 -27.48 14.79 -2.83
C VAL A 163 -27.55 16.06 -2.01
N LYS A 164 -26.66 17.03 -2.25
CA LYS A 164 -26.65 18.31 -1.52
C LYS A 164 -27.40 19.43 -2.23
N GLY A 165 -27.71 19.29 -3.52
CA GLY A 165 -28.30 20.38 -4.31
C GLY A 165 -27.37 21.57 -4.46
N SER A 166 -26.06 21.38 -4.28
CA SER A 166 -25.04 22.41 -4.39
C SER A 166 -24.58 22.54 -5.85
N SER A 167 -24.31 23.78 -6.26
CA SER A 167 -23.66 24.07 -7.55
C SER A 167 -22.13 24.08 -7.47
N THR A 168 -21.59 23.88 -6.26
CA THR A 168 -20.15 23.82 -6.03
C THR A 168 -19.54 22.64 -6.75
N THR A 169 -18.45 22.91 -7.46
CA THR A 169 -17.58 21.90 -8.06
C THR A 169 -16.24 21.91 -7.35
N VAL A 170 -15.69 20.73 -7.12
CA VAL A 170 -14.40 20.60 -6.45
C VAL A 170 -13.28 21.20 -7.30
N GLU A 171 -12.39 21.91 -6.64
CA GLU A 171 -11.11 22.28 -7.20
C GLU A 171 -10.19 21.06 -7.20
N THR A 172 -9.30 20.99 -8.18
CA THR A 172 -8.35 19.89 -8.33
C THR A 172 -6.92 20.41 -8.26
N LYS A 173 -6.02 19.52 -7.89
CA LYS A 173 -4.58 19.71 -7.93
C LYS A 173 -3.93 18.52 -8.63
N THR A 174 -2.69 18.70 -9.07
CA THR A 174 -1.91 17.68 -9.75
C THR A 174 -0.60 17.44 -8.99
N PRO A 175 -0.60 16.62 -7.94
CA PRO A 175 0.61 16.30 -7.20
C PRO A 175 1.58 15.48 -8.07
N THR A 176 2.87 15.52 -7.71
CA THR A 176 3.90 14.62 -8.24
C THR A 176 4.17 13.54 -7.20
N ALA A 177 4.02 12.27 -7.59
CA ALA A 177 4.30 11.10 -6.78
C ALA A 177 5.81 10.83 -6.66
N LEU A 178 6.20 9.95 -5.73
CA LEU A 178 7.58 9.57 -5.48
C LEU A 178 8.29 8.95 -6.70
N ASP A 179 7.54 8.28 -7.58
CA ASP A 179 8.11 7.72 -8.81
C ASP A 179 8.38 8.78 -9.90
N GLY A 180 7.90 10.01 -9.70
CA GLY A 180 7.97 11.15 -10.62
C GLY A 180 6.73 11.30 -11.51
N SER A 181 5.77 10.39 -11.43
CA SER A 181 4.49 10.51 -12.13
C SER A 181 3.61 11.59 -11.48
N THR A 182 2.61 12.06 -12.22
CA THR A 182 1.61 13.00 -11.68
C THR A 182 0.24 12.36 -11.65
N TYR A 183 -0.55 12.68 -10.64
CA TYR A 183 -1.94 12.21 -10.53
C TYR A 183 -2.90 13.36 -10.23
N LEU A 184 -4.19 13.13 -10.47
CA LEU A 184 -5.23 14.12 -10.16
C LEU A 184 -5.78 13.85 -8.76
N ASP A 185 -5.89 14.90 -7.95
CA ASP A 185 -6.44 14.83 -6.60
C ASP A 185 -7.36 16.01 -6.31
N VAL A 186 -8.20 15.87 -5.29
CA VAL A 186 -9.10 16.92 -4.82
C VAL A 186 -8.29 17.96 -4.04
N ASP A 187 -8.40 19.23 -4.44
CA ASP A 187 -7.88 20.33 -3.65
C ASP A 187 -8.93 20.75 -2.62
N VAL A 188 -8.97 20.02 -1.51
CA VAL A 188 -9.96 20.22 -0.44
C VAL A 188 -9.87 21.64 0.13
N ASP A 189 -8.67 22.19 0.30
CA ASP A 189 -8.49 23.49 0.93
C ASP A 189 -8.85 24.64 -0.02
N LYS A 190 -8.49 24.55 -1.30
CA LYS A 190 -8.93 25.52 -2.30
C LYS A 190 -10.44 25.45 -2.53
N THR A 191 -11.02 24.24 -2.49
CA THR A 191 -12.48 24.08 -2.57
C THR A 191 -13.18 24.72 -1.36
N LYS A 192 -12.66 24.52 -0.13
CA LYS A 192 -13.18 25.19 1.08
C LYS A 192 -13.05 26.72 1.02
N ALA A 193 -11.96 27.23 0.45
CA ALA A 193 -11.76 28.67 0.28
C ALA A 193 -12.75 29.28 -0.71
N LYS A 194 -13.11 28.52 -1.76
CA LYS A 194 -14.13 28.89 -2.76
C LYS A 194 -15.55 28.78 -2.21
N ASP A 195 -15.85 27.74 -1.43
CA ASP A 195 -17.13 27.49 -0.79
C ASP A 195 -16.94 26.96 0.64
N PRO A 196 -17.11 27.81 1.66
CA PRO A 196 -16.96 27.39 3.06
C PRO A 196 -17.92 26.26 3.49
N ALA A 197 -19.08 26.11 2.84
CA ALA A 197 -20.01 25.01 3.13
C ALA A 197 -19.45 23.64 2.73
N PHE A 198 -18.47 23.62 1.81
CA PHE A 198 -17.83 22.40 1.35
C PHE A 198 -17.17 21.61 2.50
N ALA A 199 -16.70 22.26 3.57
CA ALA A 199 -16.13 21.55 4.71
C ALA A 199 -17.12 20.56 5.35
N GLY A 200 -18.39 20.96 5.52
CA GLY A 200 -19.45 20.08 6.00
C GLY A 200 -19.81 19.02 4.98
N HIS A 201 -19.93 19.41 3.69
CA HIS A 201 -20.22 18.46 2.62
C HIS A 201 -19.15 17.39 2.44
N TRP A 202 -17.89 17.73 2.68
CA TRP A 202 -16.77 16.79 2.61
C TRP A 202 -16.85 15.73 3.70
N ALA A 203 -17.08 16.13 4.96
CA ALA A 203 -17.27 15.20 6.06
C ALA A 203 -18.49 14.29 5.82
N ASP A 204 -19.61 14.87 5.37
CA ASP A 204 -20.81 14.12 5.03
C ASP A 204 -20.59 13.16 3.85
N PHE A 205 -19.82 13.57 2.84
CA PHE A 205 -19.46 12.74 1.69
C PHE A 205 -18.67 11.51 2.13
N GLN A 206 -17.68 11.67 3.01
CA GLN A 206 -16.89 10.55 3.52
C GLN A 206 -17.78 9.53 4.26
N GLN A 207 -18.74 10.01 5.06
CA GLN A 207 -19.72 9.14 5.74
C GLN A 207 -20.67 8.46 4.74
N TRP A 208 -21.19 9.22 3.78
CA TRP A 208 -22.10 8.72 2.74
C TRP A 208 -21.42 7.66 1.86
N LEU A 209 -20.18 7.91 1.43
CA LEU A 209 -19.36 6.97 0.69
C LEU A 209 -19.10 5.72 1.55
N GLY A 210 -18.87 5.93 2.85
CA GLY A 210 -18.80 4.93 3.90
C GLY A 210 -19.90 3.86 3.86
N GLN A 211 -21.12 4.29 3.56
CA GLN A 211 -22.32 3.47 3.53
C GLN A 211 -22.55 2.74 2.19
N GLN A 212 -21.78 3.07 1.15
CA GLN A 212 -21.95 2.49 -0.17
C GLN A 212 -21.40 1.06 -0.24
N LYS A 213 -22.02 0.24 -1.09
CA LYS A 213 -21.59 -1.13 -1.31
C LYS A 213 -20.22 -1.17 -2.00
N ARG A 214 -19.23 -1.77 -1.36
CA ARG A 214 -17.92 -2.07 -1.95
C ARG A 214 -18.06 -3.15 -3.03
N THR A 215 -17.87 -2.78 -4.30
CA THR A 215 -17.96 -3.72 -5.43
C THR A 215 -17.25 -3.18 -6.67
N ASN A 216 -16.59 -4.04 -7.45
CA ASN A 216 -15.99 -3.65 -8.73
C ASN A 216 -17.01 -3.54 -9.89
N LYS A 217 -18.31 -3.75 -9.62
CA LYS A 217 -19.38 -3.81 -10.64
C LYS A 217 -20.02 -2.47 -10.98
N THR A 218 -19.83 -1.44 -10.16
CA THR A 218 -20.42 -0.10 -10.37
C THR A 218 -19.36 0.98 -10.16
N LYS A 219 -19.51 2.14 -10.80
CA LYS A 219 -18.58 3.29 -10.63
C LYS A 219 -18.45 3.67 -9.15
N LEU A 220 -19.58 3.88 -8.47
CA LEU A 220 -19.60 4.22 -7.04
C LEU A 220 -18.97 3.13 -6.16
N GLY A 221 -19.22 1.85 -6.48
CA GLY A 221 -18.64 0.73 -5.74
C GLY A 221 -17.12 0.61 -5.94
N GLN A 222 -16.62 0.94 -7.13
CA GLN A 222 -15.18 0.99 -7.43
C GLN A 222 -14.53 2.14 -6.66
N VAL A 223 -15.11 3.34 -6.71
CA VAL A 223 -14.63 4.50 -5.94
C VAL A 223 -14.58 4.19 -4.46
N ARG A 224 -15.62 3.55 -3.92
CA ARG A 224 -15.64 3.06 -2.53
C ARG A 224 -14.50 2.08 -2.24
N MET A 225 -14.26 1.12 -3.13
CA MET A 225 -13.20 0.12 -2.97
C MET A 225 -11.80 0.74 -2.93
N HIS A 226 -11.53 1.70 -3.82
CA HIS A 226 -10.24 2.40 -3.85
C HIS A 226 -10.09 3.39 -2.69
N TRP A 227 -11.17 4.09 -2.31
CA TRP A 227 -11.18 4.95 -1.13
C TRP A 227 -10.82 4.18 0.14
N ASP A 228 -11.43 3.01 0.37
CA ASP A 228 -11.10 2.14 1.51
C ASP A 228 -9.63 1.72 1.49
N ALA A 229 -9.09 1.42 0.31
CA ALA A 229 -7.68 1.05 0.18
C ALA A 229 -6.76 2.22 0.51
N ALA A 230 -7.03 3.43 -0.01
CA ALA A 230 -6.23 4.62 0.26
C ALA A 230 -6.27 4.99 1.75
N GLN A 231 -7.45 5.01 2.36
CA GLN A 231 -7.62 5.30 3.79
C GLN A 231 -6.92 4.26 4.68
N GLY A 232 -7.03 2.97 4.34
CA GLY A 232 -6.33 1.92 5.09
C GLY A 232 -4.80 2.05 5.00
N VAL A 233 -4.27 2.40 3.83
CA VAL A 233 -2.82 2.66 3.68
C VAL A 233 -2.41 3.89 4.47
N GLN A 234 -3.19 4.99 4.42
CA GLN A 234 -2.92 6.21 5.17
C GLN A 234 -2.86 5.97 6.69
N GLN A 235 -3.80 5.18 7.23
CA GLN A 235 -3.80 4.80 8.66
C GLN A 235 -2.56 3.98 9.03
N VAL A 236 -2.19 3.02 8.18
CA VAL A 236 -0.97 2.23 8.36
C VAL A 236 0.28 3.11 8.30
N GLU A 237 0.37 3.98 7.31
CA GLU A 237 1.48 4.91 7.13
C GLU A 237 1.70 5.72 8.41
N ALA A 238 0.65 6.34 8.96
CA ALA A 238 0.72 7.11 10.20
C ALA A 238 1.32 6.29 11.37
N ARG A 239 0.94 5.01 11.51
CA ARG A 239 1.48 4.11 12.54
C ARG A 239 2.96 3.80 12.32
N VAL A 240 3.40 3.57 11.08
CA VAL A 240 4.83 3.35 10.75
C VAL A 240 5.69 4.59 11.04
N TYR A 241 5.12 5.80 10.93
CA TYR A 241 5.77 7.05 11.36
C TYR A 241 5.79 7.26 12.88
N GLY A 242 5.20 6.34 13.67
CA GLY A 242 5.25 6.40 15.13
C GLY A 242 4.06 7.09 15.79
N ALA A 243 2.99 7.40 15.05
CA ALA A 243 1.72 7.73 15.70
C ALA A 243 1.18 6.46 16.39
N SER A 244 1.17 6.44 17.72
CA SER A 244 0.64 5.33 18.52
C SER A 244 -0.90 5.24 18.48
N SER A 245 -1.57 6.19 17.83
CA SER A 245 -3.02 6.33 17.85
C SER A 245 -3.56 6.79 16.49
N CYS A 246 -4.16 5.86 15.75
CA CYS A 246 -5.32 6.11 14.91
C CYS A 246 -6.33 5.03 15.26
#